data_AF-A0A8H6QWT7-F1
#
_entry.id   AF-A0A8H6QWT7-F1
#
_cell.length_a   1.000
_cell.length_b   1.000
_cell.length_c   1.000
_cell.angle_alpha   90.00
_cell.angle_beta   90.00
_cell.angle_gamma   90.00
#
_symmetry.space_group_name_H-M   'P 1'
#
loop_
_entity.id
_entity.type
_entity.pdbx_description
1 polymer ?
#
loop_
_entity_poly.entity_id
_entity_poly.type
_entity_poly.pdbx_seq_one_letter_code
_entity_poly.pdbx_strand_id
1 'polypeptide(L)'
;MFWPEDVIEDWKRDVSGGAAIEHCASRITLSPNEDEFWVRCLFALKPVALNQDHNCPELEFRWLRPVSRSATVLLTSKPSPPECLDGSIGDACLFDPSTNSMILSGRKIWLETDDPVNRPLPSVKLLQLHWTKQRLAAPRGAAEIYDELNHTDDY
;
A
#
# COMPACT_ATOMS: atom_id res chain seq x y z
N MET A 1 -14.36 -18.94 0.32
CA MET A 1 -13.18 -18.17 -0.11
C MET A 1 -13.50 -16.70 0.10
N PHE A 2 -12.57 -15.86 0.59
CA PHE A 2 -12.84 -14.45 0.91
C PHE A 2 -12.98 -13.53 -0.31
N TRP A 3 -12.47 -13.96 -1.47
CA TRP A 3 -12.61 -13.26 -2.74
C TRP A 3 -13.25 -14.16 -3.80
N PRO A 4 -13.98 -13.58 -4.77
CA PRO A 4 -14.45 -14.28 -5.95
C PRO A 4 -13.31 -14.85 -6.78
N GLU A 5 -13.56 -15.96 -7.47
CA GLU A 5 -12.54 -16.67 -8.24
C GLU A 5 -12.05 -15.85 -9.45
N ASP A 6 -12.94 -15.06 -10.05
CA ASP A 6 -12.59 -14.11 -11.13
C ASP A 6 -11.57 -13.05 -10.69
N VAL A 7 -11.70 -12.53 -9.47
CA VAL A 7 -10.75 -11.55 -8.91
C VAL A 7 -9.37 -12.19 -8.72
N ILE A 8 -9.33 -13.43 -8.26
CA ILE A 8 -8.09 -14.17 -8.02
C ILE A 8 -7.40 -14.50 -9.34
N GLU A 9 -8.14 -14.94 -10.35
CA GLU A 9 -7.59 -15.25 -11.67
C GLU A 9 -7.09 -14.00 -12.39
N ASP A 10 -7.76 -12.86 -12.22
CA ASP A 10 -7.29 -11.57 -12.72
C ASP A 10 -5.98 -11.13 -12.04
N TRP A 11 -5.88 -11.25 -10.71
CA TRP A 11 -4.62 -10.97 -10.01
C TRP A 11 -3.49 -11.90 -10.44
N LYS A 12 -3.77 -13.20 -10.62
CA LYS A 12 -2.77 -14.14 -11.14
C LYS A 12 -2.32 -13.76 -12.55
N ARG A 13 -3.24 -13.34 -13.42
CA ARG A 13 -2.90 -12.90 -14.79
C ARG A 13 -1.97 -11.69 -14.76
N ASP A 14 -2.30 -10.69 -13.93
CA ASP A 14 -1.55 -9.44 -13.83
C ASP A 14 -0.18 -9.63 -13.14
N VAL A 15 0.00 -10.67 -12.31
CA VAL A 15 1.25 -10.96 -11.56
C VAL A 15 2.12 -12.04 -12.21
N SER A 16 1.53 -13.07 -12.83
CA SER A 16 2.25 -14.27 -13.33
C SER A 16 2.61 -14.20 -14.81
N GLY A 17 2.13 -13.21 -15.56
CA GLY A 17 2.68 -12.93 -16.89
C GLY A 17 4.12 -12.44 -16.75
N GLY A 18 5.09 -13.07 -17.40
CA GLY A 18 6.54 -12.79 -17.23
C GLY A 18 7.01 -11.35 -17.48
N ALA A 19 6.12 -10.42 -17.84
CA ALA A 19 6.35 -8.98 -17.93
C ALA A 19 5.88 -8.18 -16.69
N ALA A 20 5.19 -8.81 -15.73
CA ALA A 20 4.50 -8.17 -14.61
C ALA A 20 5.43 -7.46 -13.60
N ILE A 21 6.66 -7.94 -13.43
CA ILE A 21 7.65 -7.36 -12.50
C ILE A 21 8.33 -6.13 -13.12
N GLU A 22 8.39 -6.06 -14.45
CA GLU A 22 9.08 -5.00 -15.19
C GLU A 22 8.14 -3.95 -15.81
N HIS A 23 6.83 -4.20 -15.80
CA HIS A 23 5.85 -3.20 -16.22
C HIS A 23 5.75 -2.07 -15.19
N CYS A 24 5.94 -0.83 -15.66
CA CYS A 24 5.71 0.39 -14.88
C CYS A 24 4.33 0.41 -14.19
N ALA A 25 3.34 -0.31 -14.75
CA ALA A 25 2.01 -0.48 -14.19
C ALA A 25 1.97 -1.24 -12.83
N SER A 26 3.10 -1.79 -12.35
CA SER A 26 3.22 -2.41 -11.04
C SER A 26 4.13 -1.63 -10.06
N ARG A 27 4.69 -0.48 -10.48
CA ARG A 27 5.68 0.25 -9.67
C ARG A 27 5.13 1.59 -9.22
N ILE A 28 5.37 1.92 -7.95
CA ILE A 28 5.16 3.24 -7.38
C ILE A 28 6.53 3.72 -6.94
N THR A 29 6.91 4.93 -7.34
CA THR A 29 8.15 5.55 -6.89
C THR A 29 7.85 6.39 -5.67
N LEU A 30 8.63 6.20 -4.62
CA LEU A 30 8.50 6.87 -3.33
C LEU A 30 9.83 7.55 -2.97
N SER A 31 9.79 8.60 -2.15
CA SER A 31 11.02 9.13 -1.56
C SER A 31 11.64 8.09 -0.60
N PRO A 32 12.95 8.17 -0.26
CA PRO A 32 13.59 7.16 0.59
C PRO A 32 12.88 6.91 1.92
N ASN A 33 12.36 7.96 2.56
CA ASN A 33 11.62 7.84 3.82
C ASN A 33 10.24 7.19 3.61
N GLU A 34 9.56 7.54 2.52
CA GLU A 34 8.26 6.94 2.16
C GLU A 34 8.42 5.47 1.79
N ASP A 35 9.50 5.09 1.11
CA ASP A 35 9.80 3.70 0.77
C ASP A 35 10.02 2.88 2.05
N GLU A 36 10.76 3.39 3.03
CA GLU A 36 10.92 2.73 4.34
C GLU A 36 9.56 2.52 5.02
N PHE A 37 8.70 3.54 5.03
CA PHE A 37 7.37 3.43 5.62
C PHE A 37 6.46 2.47 4.86
N TRP A 38 6.58 2.42 3.53
CA TRP A 38 5.84 1.49 2.67
C TRP A 38 6.27 0.05 2.89
N VAL A 39 7.58 -0.18 2.98
CA VAL A 39 8.22 -1.46 3.30
C VAL A 39 7.78 -1.95 4.68
N ARG A 40 7.81 -1.05 5.69
CA ARG A 40 7.37 -1.34 7.06
C ARG A 40 5.84 -1.39 7.21
N CYS A 41 5.09 -1.29 6.10
CA CYS A 41 3.63 -1.36 6.06
C CYS A 41 2.97 -0.34 7.01
N LEU A 42 3.60 0.84 7.21
CA LEU A 42 3.08 1.90 8.09
C LEU A 42 1.94 2.67 7.44
N PHE A 43 1.82 2.63 6.12
CA PHE A 43 0.68 3.18 5.41
C PHE A 43 0.29 2.31 4.22
N ALA A 44 -0.88 2.58 3.65
CA ALA A 44 -1.33 1.98 2.42
C ALA A 44 -2.16 2.98 1.60
N LEU A 45 -2.22 2.72 0.29
CA LEU A 45 -2.97 3.51 -0.68
C LEU A 45 -4.21 2.72 -1.10
N LYS A 46 -5.38 3.22 -0.78
CA LYS A 46 -6.66 2.61 -1.14
C LYS A 46 -7.16 3.21 -2.46
N PRO A 47 -7.43 2.41 -3.50
CA PRO A 47 -8.13 2.93 -4.68
C PRO A 47 -9.59 3.25 -4.33
N VAL A 48 -10.04 4.46 -4.67
CA VAL A 48 -11.37 4.98 -4.31
C VAL A 48 -12.37 4.77 -5.44
N ALA A 49 -11.97 4.98 -6.69
CA ALA A 49 -12.68 4.58 -7.90
C ALA A 49 -11.79 4.85 -9.14
N LEU A 50 -12.14 4.24 -10.27
CA LEU A 50 -11.73 4.70 -11.59
C LEU A 50 -12.66 5.86 -11.98
N ASN A 51 -12.11 7.02 -12.31
CA ASN A 51 -12.90 8.03 -13.02
C ASN A 51 -13.39 7.43 -14.35
N GLN A 52 -14.54 7.89 -14.86
CA GLN A 52 -15.17 7.37 -16.09
C GLN A 52 -14.20 7.32 -17.29
N ASP A 53 -13.17 8.16 -17.29
CA ASP A 53 -12.13 8.26 -18.31
C ASP A 53 -11.00 7.23 -18.18
N HIS A 54 -11.05 6.31 -17.20
CA HIS A 54 -10.05 5.26 -16.97
C HIS A 54 -8.60 5.74 -16.75
N ASN A 55 -8.34 7.05 -16.68
CA ASN A 55 -7.00 7.60 -16.85
C ASN A 55 -6.37 8.22 -15.60
N CYS A 56 -7.15 8.47 -14.54
CA CYS A 56 -6.64 8.99 -13.27
C CYS A 56 -7.29 8.22 -12.10
N PRO A 57 -6.62 7.24 -11.49
CA PRO A 57 -7.12 6.58 -10.30
C PRO A 57 -6.99 7.54 -9.10
N GLU A 58 -8.11 7.79 -8.42
CA GLU A 58 -8.11 8.46 -7.13
C GLU A 58 -7.69 7.45 -6.05
N LEU A 59 -6.67 7.81 -5.28
CA LEU A 59 -6.19 7.06 -4.15
C LEU A 59 -6.52 7.81 -2.85
N GLU A 60 -6.81 7.05 -1.81
CA GLU A 60 -6.93 7.53 -0.44
C GLU A 60 -5.76 6.99 0.37
N PHE A 61 -4.96 7.90 0.93
CA PHE A 61 -3.88 7.57 1.83
C PHE A 61 -4.43 7.09 3.18
N ARG A 62 -3.84 6.03 3.73
CA ARG A 62 -4.23 5.48 5.03
C ARG A 62 -3.02 5.09 5.85
N TRP A 63 -2.86 5.72 7.01
CA TRP A 63 -1.93 5.25 8.02
C TRP A 63 -2.42 3.90 8.60
N LEU A 64 -1.51 2.95 8.79
CA LEU A 64 -1.74 1.61 9.32
C LEU A 64 -0.97 1.44 10.62
N ARG A 65 -1.68 1.26 11.75
CA ARG A 65 -1.04 1.06 13.05
C ARG A 65 -0.53 -0.38 13.18
N PRO A 66 0.79 -0.60 13.39
CA PRO A 66 1.29 -1.91 13.75
C PRO A 66 0.71 -2.35 15.09
N VAL A 67 0.34 -3.63 15.21
CA VAL A 67 -0.10 -4.19 16.49
C VAL A 67 1.13 -4.71 17.22
N SER A 68 1.27 -4.38 18.49
CA SER A 68 2.37 -4.92 19.33
C SER A 68 2.31 -6.45 19.36
N ARG A 69 3.44 -7.11 19.13
CA ARG A 69 3.58 -8.59 19.10
C ARG A 69 3.10 -9.28 20.39
N SER A 70 3.06 -8.56 21.52
CA SER A 70 2.57 -9.01 22.83
C SER A 70 1.04 -8.97 23.00
N ALA A 71 0.29 -8.45 22.02
CA ALA A 71 -1.16 -8.42 22.10
C ALA A 71 -1.74 -9.77 21.65
N THR A 72 -2.31 -10.54 22.58
CA THR A 72 -3.21 -11.64 22.21
C THR A 72 -4.47 -11.05 21.58
N VAL A 73 -4.60 -11.20 20.26
CA VAL A 73 -5.79 -10.75 19.52
C VAL A 73 -6.67 -11.97 19.24
N LEU A 74 -7.94 -11.89 19.62
CA LEU A 74 -8.93 -12.91 19.22
C LEU A 74 -9.03 -12.93 17.69
N LEU A 75 -9.03 -14.13 17.10
CA LEU A 75 -9.26 -14.32 15.65
C LEU A 75 -10.60 -13.73 15.17
N THR A 76 -11.57 -13.60 16.09
CA THR A 76 -12.88 -13.00 15.83
C THR A 76 -12.91 -11.48 16.03
N SER A 77 -11.85 -10.89 16.56
CA SER A 77 -11.73 -9.44 16.67
C SER A 77 -11.74 -8.83 15.27
N LYS A 78 -12.80 -8.10 14.95
CA LYS A 78 -12.86 -7.31 13.73
C LYS A 78 -11.71 -6.30 13.78
N PRO A 79 -10.77 -6.30 12.81
CA PRO A 79 -9.76 -5.27 12.74
C PRO A 79 -10.46 -3.95 12.45
N SER A 80 -10.63 -3.12 13.47
CA SER A 80 -11.06 -1.74 13.30
C SER A 80 -9.88 -0.98 12.69
N PRO A 81 -10.04 -0.31 11.54
CA PRO A 81 -9.04 0.65 11.11
C PRO A 81 -8.89 1.67 12.25
N PRO A 82 -7.67 2.03 12.67
CA PRO A 82 -7.49 3.02 13.71
C PRO A 82 -8.27 4.27 13.31
N GLU A 83 -9.15 4.73 14.19
CA GLU A 83 -9.82 6.02 14.03
C GLU A 83 -8.74 7.10 13.96
N CYS A 84 -8.80 7.90 12.89
CA CYS A 84 -8.02 9.10 12.63
C CYS A 84 -6.67 9.15 13.37
N LEU A 85 -5.62 8.55 12.79
CA LEU A 85 -4.27 8.83 13.27
C LEU A 85 -3.96 10.32 12.99
N ASP A 86 -3.43 11.01 13.99
CA ASP A 86 -3.13 12.46 14.00
C ASP A 86 -2.03 12.89 13.01
N GLY A 87 -1.79 12.07 11.97
CA GLY A 87 -0.81 12.27 10.91
C GLY A 87 0.53 11.60 11.15
N SER A 88 0.73 10.96 12.31
CA SER A 88 1.96 10.25 12.65
C SER A 88 1.73 8.86 13.24
N ILE A 89 2.73 7.99 13.09
CA ILE A 89 2.84 6.69 13.76
C ILE A 89 4.23 6.61 14.40
N GLY A 90 4.30 6.76 15.73
CA GLY A 90 5.59 6.90 16.42
C GLY A 90 6.34 8.12 15.87
N ASP A 91 7.58 7.92 15.41
CA ASP A 91 8.41 8.97 14.80
C ASP A 91 8.17 9.15 13.28
N ALA A 92 7.29 8.33 12.68
CA ALA A 92 6.97 8.42 11.26
C ALA A 92 5.87 9.45 11.01
N CYS A 93 6.14 10.45 10.17
CA CYS A 93 5.15 11.37 9.63
C CYS A 93 5.54 11.75 8.19
N LEU A 94 4.54 12.12 7.39
CA LEU A 94 4.74 12.62 6.02
C LEU A 94 4.17 14.03 5.91
N PHE A 95 4.86 14.90 5.18
CA PHE A 95 4.46 16.28 4.96
C PHE A 95 4.21 16.54 3.48
N ASP A 96 3.14 17.28 3.20
CA ASP A 96 2.89 17.86 1.91
C ASP A 96 3.57 19.24 1.84
N PRO A 97 4.65 19.38 1.04
CA PRO A 97 5.41 20.63 0.98
C PRO A 97 4.61 21.76 0.32
N SER A 98 3.58 21.46 -0.48
CA SER A 98 2.77 22.48 -1.15
C SER A 98 1.80 23.17 -0.19
N THR A 99 1.28 22.43 0.79
CA THR A 99 0.33 22.92 1.80
C THR A 99 0.99 23.16 3.16
N ASN A 100 2.26 22.79 3.31
CA ASN A 100 3.01 22.80 4.57
C ASN A 100 2.24 22.10 5.71
N SER A 101 1.63 20.97 5.40
CA SER A 101 0.74 20.26 6.31
C SER A 101 1.06 18.76 6.36
N MET A 102 0.73 18.13 7.49
CA MET A 102 0.95 16.71 7.67
C MET A 102 -0.08 15.90 6.88
N ILE A 103 0.35 14.83 6.23
CA ILE A 103 -0.53 13.92 5.50
C ILE A 103 -1.30 13.06 6.51
N LEU A 104 -2.62 13.26 6.55
CA LEU A 104 -3.52 12.51 7.41
C LEU A 104 -4.15 11.31 6.68
N SER A 105 -4.64 10.33 7.45
CA SER A 105 -5.48 9.28 6.88
C SER A 105 -6.74 9.90 6.25
N GLY A 106 -7.10 9.46 5.05
CA GLY A 106 -8.19 10.04 4.26
C GLY A 106 -7.73 11.06 3.22
N ARG A 107 -6.46 11.49 3.23
CA ARG A 107 -5.91 12.39 2.21
C ARG A 107 -6.06 11.77 0.83
N LYS A 108 -6.64 12.53 -0.10
CA LYS A 108 -6.77 12.14 -1.51
C LYS A 108 -5.50 12.43 -2.27
N ILE A 109 -5.08 11.47 -3.09
CA ILE A 109 -3.92 11.52 -3.97
C ILE A 109 -4.41 11.13 -5.36
N TRP A 110 -3.98 11.87 -6.38
CA TRP A 110 -4.30 11.58 -7.77
C TRP A 110 -3.04 11.11 -8.47
N LEU A 111 -3.15 10.01 -9.20
CA LEU A 111 -2.12 9.61 -10.15
C LEU A 111 -2.51 10.16 -11.53
N GLU A 112 -1.57 10.84 -12.16
CA GLU A 112 -1.73 11.43 -13.48
C GLU A 112 -0.60 10.96 -14.38
N THR A 113 -0.90 10.79 -15.67
CA THR A 113 0.08 10.47 -16.70
C THR A 113 -0.14 11.38 -17.90
N ASP A 114 0.96 11.87 -18.48
CA ASP A 114 0.94 12.64 -19.72
C ASP A 114 0.75 11.75 -20.96
N ASP A 115 1.08 10.46 -20.84
CA ASP A 115 1.04 9.49 -21.94
C ASP A 115 0.54 8.13 -21.43
N PRO A 116 -0.77 7.85 -21.50
CA PRO A 116 -1.33 6.61 -20.97
C PRO A 116 -0.95 5.36 -21.77
N VAL A 117 -0.42 5.52 -22.99
CA VAL A 117 -0.01 4.39 -23.85
C VAL A 117 1.42 3.98 -23.53
N ASN A 118 2.35 4.94 -23.48
CA ASN A 118 3.76 4.65 -23.24
C ASN A 118 4.13 4.69 -21.74
N ARG A 119 3.33 5.36 -20.91
CA ARG A 119 3.50 5.49 -19.45
C ARG A 119 2.17 5.22 -18.74
N PRO A 120 1.63 4.00 -18.89
CA PRO A 120 0.37 3.66 -18.24
C PRO A 120 0.51 3.77 -16.73
N LEU A 121 -0.54 4.28 -16.09
CA LEU A 121 -0.64 4.28 -14.65
C LEU A 121 -0.75 2.86 -14.09
N PRO A 122 -0.48 2.66 -12.79
CA PRO A 122 -0.64 1.37 -12.17
C PRO A 122 -2.05 0.81 -12.33
N SER A 123 -2.15 -0.49 -12.61
CA SER A 123 -3.44 -1.18 -12.71
C SER A 123 -4.20 -1.03 -11.38
N VAL A 124 -5.47 -0.60 -11.45
CA VAL A 124 -6.31 -0.49 -10.23
C VAL A 124 -6.47 -1.84 -9.53
N LYS A 125 -6.43 -2.95 -10.28
CA LYS A 125 -6.47 -4.29 -9.70
C LYS A 125 -5.21 -4.58 -8.89
N LEU A 126 -4.04 -4.18 -9.39
CA LEU A 126 -2.77 -4.29 -8.66
C LEU A 126 -2.75 -3.35 -7.46
N LEU A 127 -3.24 -2.12 -7.59
CA LEU A 127 -3.38 -1.20 -6.46
C LEU A 127 -4.29 -1.79 -5.36
N GLN A 128 -5.38 -2.45 -5.74
CA GLN A 128 -6.26 -3.16 -4.81
C GLN A 128 -5.56 -4.33 -4.11
N LEU A 129 -4.70 -5.06 -4.84
CA LEU A 129 -3.87 -6.12 -4.27
C LEU A 129 -2.85 -5.55 -3.28
N HIS A 130 -2.14 -4.47 -3.64
CA HIS A 130 -1.20 -3.78 -2.75
C HIS A 130 -1.91 -3.27 -1.48
N TRP A 131 -3.05 -2.62 -1.62
CA TRP A 131 -3.90 -2.20 -0.50
C TRP A 131 -4.23 -3.36 0.45
N THR A 132 -4.61 -4.51 -0.12
CA THR A 132 -4.93 -5.70 0.65
C THR A 132 -3.70 -6.26 1.36
N LYS A 133 -2.57 -6.39 0.64
CA LYS A 133 -1.30 -6.88 1.18
C LYS A 133 -0.82 -6.03 2.36
N GLN A 134 -0.77 -4.70 2.20
CA GLN A 134 -0.28 -3.80 3.23
C GLN A 134 -1.09 -3.91 4.53
N ARG A 135 -2.42 -4.03 4.43
CA ARG A 135 -3.30 -4.20 5.61
C ARG A 135 -3.16 -5.54 6.31
N LEU A 136 -2.82 -6.60 5.57
CA LEU A 136 -2.57 -7.92 6.14
C LEU A 136 -1.19 -7.99 6.80
N ALA A 137 -0.21 -7.27 6.27
CA ALA A 137 1.17 -7.25 6.77
C ALA A 137 1.37 -6.30 7.97
N ALA A 138 0.69 -5.15 8.00
CA ALA A 138 0.87 -4.14 9.04
C ALA A 138 0.71 -4.67 10.50
N PRO A 139 -0.27 -5.52 10.84
CA PRO A 139 -0.42 -6.05 12.19
C PRO A 139 0.76 -6.92 12.65
N ARG A 140 1.53 -7.51 11.73
CA ARG A 140 2.72 -8.30 12.06
C ARG A 140 3.95 -7.44 12.36
N GLY A 141 3.88 -6.12 12.15
CA GLY A 141 5.04 -5.24 12.21
C GLY A 141 6.05 -5.63 11.13
N ALA A 142 5.93 -5.08 9.93
CA ALA A 142 6.82 -5.48 8.83
C ALA A 142 8.30 -5.14 9.04
N ALA A 143 8.65 -4.43 10.12
CA ALA A 143 10.03 -4.26 10.57
C ALA A 143 10.72 -5.58 10.94
N GLU A 144 10.03 -6.54 11.57
CA GLU A 144 10.66 -7.81 11.96
C GLU A 144 10.87 -8.76 10.76
N ILE A 145 10.08 -8.63 9.69
CA ILE A 145 10.27 -9.46 8.48
C ILE A 145 11.55 -9.05 7.74
N TYR A 146 11.93 -7.76 7.79
CA TYR A 146 13.18 -7.30 7.18
C TYR A 146 14.40 -7.68 8.00
N ASP A 147 14.33 -7.66 9.33
CA ASP A 147 15.40 -8.16 10.19
C ASP A 147 15.62 -9.67 9.99
N GLU A 148 14.55 -10.47 9.89
CA GLU A 148 14.65 -11.92 9.64
C GLU A 148 15.21 -12.25 8.23
N LEU A 149 14.92 -11.43 7.21
CA LEU A 149 15.42 -11.64 5.84
C LEU A 149 16.85 -11.12 5.59
N ASN A 150 17.33 -10.16 6.40
CA ASN A 150 18.71 -9.68 6.36
C ASN A 150 19.68 -10.55 7.18
N HIS A 151 19.19 -11.58 7.88
CA HIS A 151 20.01 -12.50 8.67
C HIS A 151 20.50 -13.75 7.91
N THR A 152 20.35 -13.80 6.59
CA THR A 152 20.88 -14.90 5.76
C THR A 152 21.77 -14.38 4.62
N ASP A 153 22.94 -13.85 4.95
CA ASP A 153 24.15 -14.01 4.13
C ASP A 153 25.38 -13.53 4.91
N ASP A 154 26.01 -14.47 5.63
CA ASP A 154 27.41 -14.40 6.03
C ASP A 154 27.91 -15.86 6.22
N TYR A 155 28.43 -16.46 5.14
CA TYR A 155 29.43 -17.53 5.21
C TYR A 155 30.34 -17.56 3.97
#